data_AF-A0A154PLG0-F1
#
_entry.id   AF-A0A154PLG0-F1
#
_cell.length_a   1.000
_cell.length_b   1.000
_cell.length_c   1.000
_cell.angle_alpha   90.00
_cell.angle_beta   90.00
_cell.angle_gamma   90.00
#
_symmetry.space_group_name_H-M   'P 1'
#
loop_
_entity.id
_entity.type
_entity.pdbx_description
1 polymer ?
#
loop_
_entity_poly.entity_id
_entity_poly.type
_entity_poly.pdbx_seq_one_letter_code
_entity_poly.pdbx_strand_id
1 'polypeptide(L)'
;HRNKRFMRETKHNSIGIQEIRNYNRSFIRNQSIISHKEMFHRLEYAADNCYDKTYALTCIDIIVYCPQLINVKSSLHGLTPFHRVCLHGHTCLITFMLGKGADASITAVTGENALCLAVHYFLNNPTKDDFSCLEILQNTGCGFGIKNRCYNVLLRMAVTNNHIKLMQWLILHKETPLNKIFRCSSMPPITYGYKFNN
;
A
#
# COMPACT_ATOMS: atom_id res chain seq x y z
N HIS A 1 50.69 -8.76 9.15
CA HIS A 1 49.60 -9.73 9.44
C HIS A 1 48.17 -9.20 9.34
N ARG A 2 47.90 -7.87 9.52
CA ARG A 2 46.54 -7.28 9.45
C ARG A 2 45.85 -7.34 8.07
N ASN A 3 46.58 -7.08 6.97
CA ASN A 3 45.99 -7.06 5.62
C ASN A 3 45.48 -8.42 5.11
N LYS A 4 46.03 -9.53 5.60
CA LYS A 4 45.54 -10.88 5.23
C LYS A 4 44.21 -11.23 5.92
N ARG A 5 43.86 -10.57 7.03
CA ARG A 5 42.60 -10.80 7.77
C ARG A 5 41.44 -10.05 7.14
N PHE A 6 41.66 -8.79 6.75
CA PHE A 6 40.68 -7.95 6.03
C PHE A 6 40.27 -8.54 4.68
N MET A 7 41.23 -9.06 3.90
CA MET A 7 40.96 -9.73 2.62
C MET A 7 40.22 -11.09 2.76
N ARG A 8 40.29 -11.73 3.93
CA ARG A 8 39.54 -12.97 4.21
C ARG A 8 38.10 -12.67 4.62
N GLU A 9 37.88 -11.60 5.39
CA GLU A 9 36.54 -11.13 5.78
C GLU A 9 35.75 -10.58 4.58
N THR A 10 36.39 -9.83 3.67
CA THR A 10 35.73 -9.38 2.43
C THR A 10 35.41 -10.54 1.50
N LYS A 11 36.28 -11.56 1.41
CA LYS A 11 35.99 -12.80 0.68
C LYS A 11 34.81 -13.55 1.28
N HIS A 12 34.76 -13.74 2.60
CA HIS A 12 33.64 -14.42 3.26
C HIS A 12 32.31 -13.69 3.08
N ASN A 13 32.30 -12.36 3.20
CA ASN A 13 31.11 -11.55 2.90
C ASN A 13 30.70 -11.62 1.43
N SER A 14 31.68 -11.62 0.50
CA SER A 14 31.38 -11.77 -0.93
C SER A 14 30.83 -13.14 -1.28
N ILE A 15 31.32 -14.20 -0.61
CA ILE A 15 30.84 -15.59 -0.78
C ILE A 15 29.41 -15.71 -0.22
N GLY A 16 29.12 -15.16 0.96
CA GLY A 16 27.75 -15.16 1.51
C GLY A 16 26.75 -14.37 0.65
N ILE A 17 27.15 -13.23 0.09
CA ILE A 17 26.33 -12.46 -0.86
C ILE A 17 26.12 -13.23 -2.17
N GLN A 18 27.14 -13.93 -2.64
CA GLN A 18 27.08 -14.76 -3.84
C GLN A 18 26.17 -15.99 -3.62
N GLU A 19 26.22 -16.61 -2.44
CA GLU A 19 25.37 -17.73 -2.04
C GLU A 19 23.90 -17.31 -1.91
N ILE A 20 23.61 -16.14 -1.32
CA ILE A 20 22.25 -15.57 -1.28
C ILE A 20 21.77 -15.22 -2.69
N ARG A 21 22.62 -14.64 -3.54
CA ARG A 21 22.28 -14.37 -4.95
C ARG A 21 22.03 -15.66 -5.73
N ASN A 22 22.79 -16.71 -5.45
CA ASN A 22 22.64 -18.01 -6.09
C ASN A 22 21.41 -18.75 -5.58
N TYR A 23 21.07 -18.62 -4.29
CA TYR A 23 19.82 -19.12 -3.71
C TYR A 23 18.61 -18.37 -4.25
N ASN A 24 18.67 -17.05 -4.35
CA ASN A 24 17.61 -16.26 -4.98
C ASN A 24 17.49 -16.59 -6.47
N ARG A 25 18.61 -16.78 -7.18
CA ARG A 25 18.59 -17.24 -8.58
C ARG A 25 18.07 -18.66 -8.73
N SER A 26 18.34 -19.59 -7.82
CA SER A 26 17.85 -20.97 -7.87
C SER A 26 16.40 -21.09 -7.44
N PHE A 27 15.97 -20.31 -6.45
CA PHE A 27 14.57 -20.07 -6.12
C PHE A 27 13.83 -19.52 -7.34
N ILE A 28 14.34 -18.47 -7.99
CA ILE A 28 13.78 -17.88 -9.22
C ILE A 28 13.86 -18.86 -10.41
N ARG A 29 14.90 -19.69 -10.54
CA ARG A 29 15.00 -20.71 -11.60
C ARG A 29 13.96 -21.81 -11.43
N ASN A 30 13.63 -22.17 -10.19
CA ASN A 30 12.51 -23.05 -9.89
C ASN A 30 11.13 -22.36 -10.06
N GLN A 31 11.09 -21.03 -10.22
CA GLN A 31 9.88 -20.25 -10.53
C GLN A 31 9.60 -20.08 -12.03
N SER A 32 10.36 -20.69 -12.95
CA SER A 32 10.17 -20.53 -14.40
C SER A 32 8.82 -21.06 -14.96
N ILE A 33 7.92 -21.54 -14.08
CA ILE A 33 6.55 -21.98 -14.41
C ILE A 33 5.55 -21.47 -13.33
N ILE A 34 5.78 -20.34 -12.67
CA ILE A 34 4.73 -19.75 -11.82
C ILE A 34 3.80 -18.92 -12.71
N SER A 35 2.56 -19.35 -12.85
CA SER A 35 1.54 -18.60 -13.60
C SER A 35 1.28 -17.24 -12.96
N HIS A 36 0.94 -16.21 -13.76
CA HIS A 36 0.53 -14.89 -13.24
C HIS A 36 -0.59 -14.99 -12.19
N LYS A 37 -1.47 -16.01 -12.32
CA LYS A 37 -2.54 -16.30 -11.36
C LYS A 37 -1.99 -16.72 -10.00
N GLU A 38 -1.00 -17.61 -9.99
CA GLU A 38 -0.36 -18.06 -8.75
C GLU A 38 0.42 -16.93 -8.07
N MET A 39 1.15 -16.13 -8.86
CA MET A 39 1.86 -14.96 -8.33
C MET A 39 0.90 -13.93 -7.74
N PHE A 40 -0.26 -13.73 -8.37
CA PHE A 40 -1.30 -12.85 -7.86
C PHE A 40 -1.90 -13.37 -6.55
N HIS A 41 -2.24 -14.67 -6.46
CA HIS A 41 -2.74 -15.25 -5.21
C HIS A 41 -1.72 -15.15 -4.07
N ARG A 42 -0.43 -15.38 -4.36
CA ARG A 42 0.63 -15.19 -3.37
C ARG A 42 0.76 -13.73 -2.92
N LEU A 43 0.59 -12.78 -3.83
CA LEU A 43 0.58 -11.36 -3.51
C LEU A 43 -0.63 -10.98 -2.65
N GLU A 44 -1.82 -11.49 -2.96
CA GLU A 44 -3.02 -11.28 -2.14
C GLU A 44 -2.81 -11.82 -0.73
N TYR A 45 -2.31 -13.06 -0.60
CA TYR A 45 -2.05 -13.69 0.68
C TYR A 45 -1.00 -12.94 1.51
N ALA A 46 0.09 -12.49 0.87
CA ALA A 46 1.11 -11.69 1.54
C ALA A 46 0.55 -10.32 1.97
N ALA A 47 -0.31 -9.70 1.17
CA ALA A 47 -0.93 -8.42 1.51
C ALA A 47 -1.89 -8.55 2.71
N ASP A 48 -2.65 -9.64 2.80
CA ASP A 48 -3.53 -9.95 3.95
C ASP A 48 -2.75 -10.25 5.25
N ASN A 49 -1.45 -10.55 5.14
CA ASN A 49 -0.61 -10.86 6.30
C ASN A 49 0.55 -9.87 6.47
N CYS A 50 0.46 -8.67 5.85
CA CYS A 50 1.55 -7.71 5.83
C CYS A 50 1.88 -7.07 7.19
N TYR A 51 1.13 -7.37 8.24
CA TYR A 51 1.55 -7.06 9.62
C TYR A 51 2.84 -7.80 10.02
N ASP A 52 3.14 -8.94 9.38
CA ASP A 52 4.43 -9.60 9.48
C ASP A 52 5.41 -9.06 8.42
N LYS A 53 6.64 -8.78 8.86
CA LYS A 53 7.72 -8.26 8.02
C LYS A 53 8.03 -9.17 6.82
N THR A 54 7.95 -10.49 6.99
CA THR A 54 8.25 -11.46 5.92
C THR A 54 7.25 -11.37 4.76
N TYR A 55 5.97 -11.19 5.07
CA TYR A 55 4.92 -11.00 4.07
C TYR A 55 4.96 -9.61 3.45
N ALA A 56 5.30 -8.57 4.23
CA ALA A 56 5.53 -7.23 3.68
C ALA A 56 6.68 -7.22 2.66
N LEU A 57 7.80 -7.90 2.96
CA LEU A 57 8.90 -8.09 2.00
C LEU A 57 8.48 -8.90 0.78
N THR A 58 7.67 -9.93 0.96
CA THR A 58 7.11 -10.72 -0.17
C THR A 58 6.25 -9.84 -1.09
N CYS A 59 5.45 -8.92 -0.53
CA CYS A 59 4.70 -7.95 -1.34
C CYS A 59 5.65 -7.07 -2.17
N ILE A 60 6.72 -6.56 -1.56
CA ILE A 60 7.71 -5.72 -2.24
C ILE A 60 8.36 -6.51 -3.39
N ASP A 61 8.82 -7.72 -3.13
CA ASP A 61 9.49 -8.56 -4.13
C ASP A 61 8.59 -8.84 -5.34
N ILE A 62 7.33 -9.22 -5.08
CA ILE A 62 6.37 -9.52 -6.15
C ILE A 62 6.02 -8.26 -6.94
N ILE A 63 5.81 -7.10 -6.29
CA ILE A 63 5.48 -5.85 -6.99
C ILE A 63 6.67 -5.32 -7.81
N VAL A 64 7.90 -5.49 -7.33
CA VAL A 64 9.09 -5.14 -8.11
C VAL A 64 9.22 -6.01 -9.35
N TYR A 65 8.94 -7.32 -9.21
CA TYR A 65 9.06 -8.27 -10.31
C TYR A 65 7.88 -8.21 -11.30
N CYS A 66 6.67 -8.02 -10.80
CA CYS A 66 5.40 -8.01 -11.54
C CYS A 66 4.56 -6.76 -11.19
N PRO A 67 4.97 -5.55 -11.59
CA PRO A 67 4.27 -4.30 -11.26
C PRO A 67 2.83 -4.25 -11.81
N GLN A 68 2.55 -4.95 -12.91
CA GLN A 68 1.23 -5.05 -13.52
C GLN A 68 0.16 -5.66 -12.60
N LEU A 69 0.55 -6.36 -11.53
CA LEU A 69 -0.40 -6.98 -10.59
C LEU A 69 -0.98 -6.00 -9.56
N ILE A 70 -0.37 -4.82 -9.37
CA ILE A 70 -0.67 -3.93 -8.25
C ILE A 70 -2.12 -3.44 -8.20
N ASN A 71 -2.75 -3.30 -9.37
CA ASN A 71 -4.12 -2.80 -9.55
C ASN A 71 -5.11 -3.89 -9.98
N VAL A 72 -4.68 -5.16 -10.04
CA VAL A 72 -5.57 -6.27 -10.42
C VAL A 72 -6.57 -6.53 -9.31
N LYS A 73 -7.85 -6.61 -9.67
CA LYS A 73 -8.94 -6.88 -8.73
C LYS A 73 -9.13 -8.38 -8.53
N SER A 74 -9.27 -8.78 -7.27
CA SER A 74 -9.66 -10.12 -6.85
C SER A 74 -11.07 -10.48 -7.33
N SER A 75 -11.31 -11.76 -7.60
CA SER A 75 -12.61 -12.24 -8.07
C SER A 75 -13.70 -12.24 -7.01
N LEU A 76 -13.36 -12.41 -5.72
CA LEU A 76 -14.35 -12.57 -4.65
C LEU A 76 -14.95 -11.23 -4.18
N HIS A 77 -14.12 -10.20 -4.03
CA HIS A 77 -14.52 -8.91 -3.44
C HIS A 77 -14.10 -7.70 -4.27
N GLY A 78 -13.45 -7.91 -5.41
CA GLY A 78 -12.90 -6.82 -6.21
C GLY A 78 -11.78 -6.06 -5.50
N LEU A 79 -11.14 -6.64 -4.48
CA LEU A 79 -10.04 -6.00 -3.78
C LEU A 79 -8.76 -6.07 -4.61
N THR A 80 -7.99 -4.99 -4.67
CA THR A 80 -6.63 -5.02 -5.19
C THR A 80 -5.66 -5.45 -4.08
N PRO A 81 -4.43 -5.88 -4.42
CA PRO A 81 -3.38 -6.06 -3.41
C PRO A 81 -3.19 -4.81 -2.55
N PHE A 82 -3.28 -3.63 -3.15
CA PHE A 82 -3.16 -2.36 -2.44
C PHE A 82 -4.29 -2.13 -1.42
N HIS A 83 -5.53 -2.54 -1.73
CA HIS A 83 -6.65 -2.50 -0.78
C HIS A 83 -6.37 -3.32 0.48
N ARG A 84 -5.81 -4.53 0.32
CA ARG A 84 -5.47 -5.42 1.43
C ARG A 84 -4.41 -4.80 2.32
N VAL A 85 -3.37 -4.20 1.74
CA VAL A 85 -2.36 -3.45 2.51
C VAL A 85 -2.98 -2.27 3.28
N CYS A 86 -3.92 -1.54 2.67
CA CYS A 86 -4.61 -0.43 3.33
C CYS A 86 -5.46 -0.90 4.53
N LEU A 87 -6.10 -2.07 4.44
CA LEU A 87 -6.85 -2.69 5.55
C LEU A 87 -5.98 -2.99 6.78
N HIS A 88 -4.66 -3.05 6.63
CA HIS A 88 -3.71 -3.26 7.73
C HIS A 88 -2.98 -1.98 8.16
N GLY A 89 -3.30 -0.82 7.55
CA GLY A 89 -2.70 0.46 7.91
C GLY A 89 -1.17 0.50 7.79
N HIS A 90 -0.57 -0.36 6.96
CA HIS A 90 0.89 -0.49 6.89
C HIS A 90 1.51 0.68 6.11
N THR A 91 1.71 1.82 6.79
CA THR A 91 2.14 3.11 6.20
C THR A 91 3.31 2.97 5.23
N CYS A 92 4.41 2.30 5.60
CA CYS A 92 5.57 2.14 4.72
C CYS A 92 5.25 1.37 3.44
N LEU A 93 4.46 0.29 3.53
CA LEU A 93 4.10 -0.52 2.37
C LEU A 93 3.08 0.20 1.49
N ILE A 94 2.17 0.98 2.09
CA ILE A 94 1.27 1.89 1.37
C ILE A 94 2.08 2.89 0.54
N THR A 95 3.03 3.60 1.17
CA THR A 95 3.89 4.57 0.47
C THR A 95 4.68 3.92 -0.66
N PHE A 96 5.23 2.73 -0.43
CA PHE A 96 5.96 1.98 -1.44
C PHE A 96 5.07 1.63 -2.64
N MET A 97 3.88 1.06 -2.40
CA MET A 97 2.96 0.66 -3.46
C MET A 97 2.43 1.86 -4.25
N LEU A 98 2.13 2.98 -3.59
CA LEU A 98 1.79 4.24 -4.27
C LEU A 98 2.93 4.70 -5.19
N GLY A 99 4.18 4.66 -4.70
CA GLY A 99 5.37 4.95 -5.51
C GLY A 99 5.59 3.98 -6.68
N LYS A 100 4.91 2.83 -6.69
CA LYS A 100 4.90 1.84 -7.78
C LYS A 100 3.67 1.93 -8.68
N GLY A 101 2.81 2.92 -8.50
CA GLY A 101 1.63 3.16 -9.34
C GLY A 101 0.36 2.46 -8.88
N ALA A 102 0.26 2.13 -7.58
CA ALA A 102 -1.02 1.72 -7.00
C ALA A 102 -2.05 2.84 -7.15
N ASP A 103 -3.22 2.51 -7.68
CA ASP A 103 -4.32 3.43 -7.85
C ASP A 103 -5.26 3.37 -6.64
N ALA A 104 -5.17 4.40 -5.78
CA ALA A 104 -5.98 4.53 -4.58
C ALA A 104 -7.47 4.82 -4.87
N SER A 105 -7.83 5.17 -6.11
CA SER A 105 -9.19 5.50 -6.50
C SER A 105 -10.03 4.28 -6.88
N ILE A 106 -9.39 3.13 -7.18
CA ILE A 106 -10.09 1.87 -7.47
C ILE A 106 -11.01 1.53 -6.31
N THR A 107 -12.23 1.08 -6.62
CA THR A 107 -13.19 0.65 -5.60
C THR A 107 -13.35 -0.87 -5.61
N ALA A 108 -13.47 -1.44 -4.41
CA ALA A 108 -13.95 -2.79 -4.18
C ALA A 108 -15.41 -2.96 -4.64
N VAL A 109 -15.94 -4.18 -4.59
CA VAL A 109 -17.36 -4.45 -4.93
C VAL A 109 -18.32 -3.70 -4.00
N THR A 110 -17.94 -3.50 -2.74
CA THR A 110 -18.69 -2.71 -1.74
C THR A 110 -18.70 -1.20 -2.04
N GLY A 111 -17.88 -0.74 -2.99
CA GLY A 111 -17.70 0.67 -3.32
C GLY A 111 -16.62 1.40 -2.50
N GLU A 112 -15.95 0.69 -1.60
CA GLU A 112 -14.86 1.22 -0.78
C GLU A 112 -13.55 1.30 -1.58
N ASN A 113 -12.84 2.41 -1.46
CA ASN A 113 -11.51 2.60 -2.02
C ASN A 113 -10.43 2.47 -0.94
N ALA A 114 -9.16 2.71 -1.31
CA ALA A 114 -8.03 2.60 -0.40
C ALA A 114 -8.19 3.42 0.90
N LEU A 115 -8.65 4.68 0.80
CA LEU A 115 -8.86 5.54 1.97
C LEU A 115 -9.93 4.98 2.90
N CYS A 116 -11.06 4.51 2.36
CA CYS A 116 -12.13 3.92 3.17
C CYS A 116 -11.63 2.70 3.96
N LEU A 117 -10.88 1.83 3.30
CA LEU A 117 -10.32 0.63 3.91
C LEU A 117 -9.26 0.95 4.99
N ALA A 118 -8.44 1.98 4.77
CA ALA A 118 -7.51 2.44 5.80
C ALA A 118 -8.23 3.02 7.02
N VAL A 119 -9.37 3.71 6.85
CA VAL A 119 -10.18 4.14 8.00
C VAL A 119 -10.76 2.95 8.76
N HIS A 120 -11.19 1.89 8.07
CA HIS A 120 -11.63 0.64 8.70
C HIS A 120 -10.55 0.01 9.60
N TYR A 121 -9.27 0.12 9.22
CA TYR A 121 -8.16 -0.32 10.07
C TYR A 121 -8.18 0.37 11.44
N PHE A 122 -8.31 1.70 11.48
CA PHE A 122 -8.33 2.46 12.74
C PHE A 122 -9.61 2.23 13.55
N LEU A 123 -10.75 2.03 12.90
CA LEU A 123 -11.99 1.64 13.58
C LEU A 123 -11.84 0.33 14.36
N ASN A 124 -11.07 -0.62 13.82
CA ASN A 124 -10.78 -1.91 14.43
C ASN A 124 -9.57 -1.87 15.39
N ASN A 125 -8.77 -0.80 15.37
CA ASN A 125 -7.56 -0.65 16.18
C ASN A 125 -7.55 0.73 16.89
N PRO A 126 -8.48 0.98 17.83
CA PRO A 126 -8.71 2.31 18.39
C PRO A 126 -7.55 2.89 19.21
N THR A 127 -6.57 2.06 19.57
CA THR A 127 -5.33 2.49 20.24
C THR A 127 -4.32 3.11 19.27
N LYS A 128 -4.51 2.94 17.96
CA LYS A 128 -3.67 3.53 16.91
C LYS A 128 -4.19 4.92 16.58
N ASP A 129 -3.33 5.92 16.77
CA ASP A 129 -3.64 7.33 16.51
C ASP A 129 -2.67 7.99 15.51
N ASP A 130 -1.73 7.23 14.98
CA ASP A 130 -0.90 7.64 13.86
C ASP A 130 -1.68 7.54 12.54
N PHE A 131 -2.29 8.66 12.14
CA PHE A 131 -3.06 8.76 10.90
C PHE A 131 -2.21 9.10 9.67
N SER A 132 -0.88 8.96 9.73
CA SER A 132 0.03 9.27 8.62
C SER A 132 -0.38 8.57 7.31
N CYS A 133 -0.86 7.32 7.37
CA CYS A 133 -1.31 6.62 6.17
C CYS A 133 -2.60 7.21 5.57
N LEU A 134 -3.50 7.75 6.39
CA LEU A 134 -4.71 8.43 5.91
C LEU A 134 -4.34 9.74 5.20
N GLU A 135 -3.40 10.50 5.75
CA GLU A 135 -2.89 11.72 5.12
C GLU A 135 -2.23 11.43 3.78
N ILE A 136 -1.40 10.38 3.71
CA ILE A 136 -0.77 9.94 2.46
C ILE A 136 -1.82 9.58 1.41
N LEU A 137 -2.84 8.79 1.78
CA LEU A 137 -3.91 8.42 0.85
C LEU A 137 -4.71 9.63 0.40
N GLN A 138 -5.07 10.54 1.30
CA GLN A 138 -5.79 11.76 0.94
C GLN A 138 -4.98 12.66 0.00
N ASN A 139 -3.66 12.72 0.16
CA ASN A 139 -2.77 13.47 -0.73
C ASN A 139 -2.72 12.89 -2.15
N THR A 140 -3.16 11.64 -2.37
CA THR A 140 -3.36 11.09 -3.72
C THR A 140 -4.59 11.70 -4.43
N GLY A 141 -5.42 12.45 -3.72
CA GLY A 141 -6.68 13.01 -4.20
C GLY A 141 -7.88 12.08 -4.09
N CYS A 142 -7.73 10.88 -3.52
CA CYS A 142 -8.85 9.99 -3.27
C CYS A 142 -9.71 10.49 -2.09
N GLY A 143 -11.02 10.65 -2.30
CA GLY A 143 -12.01 10.95 -1.26
C GLY A 143 -12.69 9.68 -0.71
N PHE A 144 -13.83 9.82 -0.01
CA PHE A 144 -14.59 8.69 0.58
C PHE A 144 -15.53 7.99 -0.41
N GLY A 145 -15.07 7.79 -1.64
CA GLY A 145 -15.83 7.19 -2.73
C GLY A 145 -16.84 8.14 -3.40
N ILE A 146 -17.64 7.59 -4.31
CA ILE A 146 -18.63 8.35 -5.10
C ILE A 146 -19.66 8.98 -4.15
N LYS A 147 -19.83 10.31 -4.26
CA LYS A 147 -20.75 11.11 -3.43
C LYS A 147 -20.53 10.94 -1.91
N ASN A 148 -19.32 10.61 -1.48
CA ASN A 148 -18.98 10.39 -0.07
C ASN A 148 -19.87 9.35 0.64
N ARG A 149 -20.31 8.29 -0.07
CA ARG A 149 -21.18 7.27 0.51
C ARG A 149 -20.57 6.59 1.74
N CYS A 150 -19.26 6.28 1.70
CA CYS A 150 -18.57 5.63 2.81
C CYS A 150 -18.39 6.57 4.01
N TYR A 151 -18.28 7.89 3.79
CA TYR A 151 -18.03 8.87 4.85
C TYR A 151 -19.03 8.78 6.00
N ASN A 152 -20.32 8.81 5.69
CA ASN A 152 -21.37 8.81 6.72
C ASN A 152 -21.37 7.51 7.53
N VAL A 153 -21.05 6.38 6.89
CA VAL A 153 -20.96 5.08 7.54
C VAL A 153 -19.76 5.05 8.48
N LEU A 154 -18.59 5.47 8.00
CA LEU A 154 -17.34 5.51 8.75
C LEU A 154 -17.42 6.48 9.95
N LEU A 155 -18.01 7.66 9.75
CA LEU A 155 -18.21 8.64 10.83
C LEU A 155 -19.13 8.08 11.91
N ARG A 156 -20.25 7.45 11.53
CA ARG A 156 -21.15 6.80 12.49
C ARG A 156 -20.44 5.70 13.28
N MET A 157 -19.63 4.87 12.62
CA MET A 157 -18.85 3.83 13.30
C MET A 157 -17.82 4.42 14.26
N ALA A 158 -17.17 5.53 13.90
CA ALA A 158 -16.22 6.21 14.78
C ALA A 158 -16.92 6.76 16.04
N VAL A 159 -18.13 7.30 15.89
CA VAL A 159 -18.98 7.75 17.01
C VAL A 159 -19.37 6.58 17.91
N THR A 160 -19.88 5.48 17.35
CA THR A 160 -20.31 4.32 18.15
C THR A 160 -19.15 3.67 18.89
N ASN A 161 -17.95 3.70 18.32
CA ASN A 161 -16.74 3.17 18.93
C ASN A 161 -16.06 4.17 19.89
N ASN A 162 -16.64 5.37 20.08
CA ASN A 162 -16.06 6.46 20.85
C ASN A 162 -14.62 6.81 20.45
N HIS A 163 -14.29 6.68 19.16
CA HIS A 163 -12.94 6.91 18.65
C HIS A 163 -12.76 8.41 18.34
N ILE A 164 -12.62 9.22 19.39
CA ILE A 164 -12.60 10.70 19.32
C ILE A 164 -11.59 11.24 18.30
N LYS A 165 -10.35 10.72 18.29
CA LYS A 165 -9.30 11.20 17.36
C LYS A 165 -9.66 10.95 15.90
N LEU A 166 -10.20 9.77 15.58
CA LEU A 166 -10.62 9.42 14.22
C LEU A 166 -11.86 10.23 13.81
N MET A 167 -12.80 10.47 14.73
CA MET A 167 -13.92 11.38 14.47
C MET A 167 -13.42 12.78 14.12
N GLN A 168 -12.49 13.34 14.90
CA GLN A 168 -11.90 14.65 14.63
C GLN A 168 -11.22 14.68 13.27
N TRP A 169 -10.46 13.64 12.94
CA TRP A 169 -9.81 13.50 11.63
C TRP A 169 -10.86 13.46 10.49
N LEU A 170 -11.90 12.62 10.61
CA LEU A 170 -12.97 12.53 9.61
C LEU A 170 -13.73 13.86 9.43
N ILE A 171 -14.01 14.59 10.50
CA ILE A 171 -14.70 15.89 10.42
C ILE A 171 -13.81 16.92 9.73
N LEU A 172 -12.53 16.99 10.08
CA LEU A 172 -11.57 17.94 9.50
C LEU A 172 -11.36 17.67 8.00
N HIS A 173 -11.32 16.41 7.61
CA HIS A 173 -10.96 15.98 6.25
C HIS A 173 -12.18 15.70 5.35
N LYS A 174 -13.41 15.98 5.81
CA LYS A 174 -14.65 15.91 5.01
C LYS A 174 -14.68 16.90 3.85
N GLU A 175 -14.20 18.12 4.13
CA GLU A 175 -14.42 19.30 3.28
C GLU A 175 -13.15 19.83 2.65
N THR A 176 -11.98 19.19 2.86
CA THR A 176 -10.72 19.69 2.30
C THR A 176 -10.85 19.86 0.79
N PRO A 177 -10.94 21.10 0.28
CA PRO A 177 -10.73 21.36 -1.12
C PRO A 177 -9.26 21.05 -1.37
N LEU A 178 -8.94 20.46 -2.51
CA LEU A 178 -7.59 20.09 -2.99
C LEU A 178 -6.59 21.27 -3.12
N ASN A 179 -6.73 22.34 -2.34
CA ASN A 179 -6.00 23.60 -2.45
C ASN A 179 -5.10 23.91 -1.24
N LYS A 180 -4.47 22.90 -0.65
CA LYS A 180 -3.15 23.09 -0.03
C LYS A 180 -2.12 22.29 -0.82
N ILE A 181 -1.78 22.86 -1.97
CA ILE A 181 -0.52 22.59 -2.67
C ILE A 181 0.60 22.90 -1.66
N PHE A 182 1.09 21.89 -0.95
CA PHE A 182 2.45 21.97 -0.43
C PHE A 182 3.36 21.95 -1.65
N ARG A 183 3.76 23.14 -2.10
CA ARG A 183 4.83 23.34 -3.05
C ARG A 183 6.13 22.83 -2.42
N CYS A 184 6.36 21.53 -2.49
CA CYS A 184 7.70 20.97 -2.50
C CYS A 184 8.07 20.76 -3.96
N SER A 185 8.96 21.63 -4.42
CA SER A 185 9.55 21.67 -5.75
C SER A 185 10.30 20.39 -6.08
N SER A 186 9.67 19.43 -6.76
CA SER A 186 10.32 18.49 -7.71
C SER A 186 9.41 17.43 -8.36
N MET A 187 8.07 17.58 -8.42
CA MET A 187 7.24 16.66 -9.21
C MET A 187 6.87 17.28 -10.57
N PRO A 188 7.13 16.59 -11.70
CA PRO A 188 6.70 17.05 -13.01
C PRO A 188 5.16 17.04 -13.10
N PRO A 189 4.57 17.94 -13.90
CA PRO A 189 3.13 18.16 -13.92
C PRO A 189 2.39 16.94 -14.47
N ILE A 190 1.56 16.33 -13.63
CA ILE A 190 0.55 15.36 -14.09
C ILE A 190 -0.59 16.19 -14.69
N THR A 191 -0.61 16.28 -16.02
CA THR A 191 -1.68 16.96 -16.77
C THR A 191 -2.97 16.15 -16.65
N TYR A 192 -3.84 16.54 -15.72
CA TYR A 192 -5.22 16.07 -15.71
C TYR A 192 -6.02 16.78 -16.81
N GLY A 193 -6.24 16.07 -17.91
CA GLY A 193 -7.20 16.47 -18.94
C GLY A 193 -8.62 16.15 -18.51
N TYR A 194 -9.21 16.95 -17.62
CA TYR A 194 -10.66 16.95 -17.42
C TYR A 194 -11.29 17.95 -18.40
N LYS A 195 -11.85 17.44 -19.50
CA LYS A 195 -12.85 18.14 -20.28
C LYS A 195 -14.13 18.20 -19.45
N PHE A 196 -14.48 19.37 -18.95
CA PHE A 196 -15.86 19.68 -18.60
C PHE A 196 -16.65 19.74 -19.90
N ASN A 197 -17.59 18.82 -20.10
CA ASN A 197 -18.67 19.02 -21.06
C ASN A 197 -19.84 19.66 -20.31
N ASN A 198 -20.36 20.72 -20.93
CA ASN A 198 -21.42 21.64 -20.49
C ASN A 198 -22.63 21.00 -19.81
#